data_AF-A0A537VF63-F1
#
_entry.id   AF-A0A537VF63-F1
#
_cell.length_a   1.000
_cell.length_b   1.000
_cell.length_c   1.000
_cell.angle_alpha   90.00
_cell.angle_beta   90.00
_cell.angle_gamma   90.00
#
_symmetry.space_group_name_H-M   'P 1'
#
loop_
_entity.id
_entity.type
_entity.pdbx_description
1 polymer ?
#
loop_
_entity_poly.entity_id
_entity_poly.type
_entity_poly.pdbx_seq_one_letter_code
_entity_poly.pdbx_strand_id
1 'polypeptide(L)'
;MSKSNAVLLVTLFAAAALIMSVVPAAAASSNCAVLLVPGSVDPSGAILATEVDLGCYPTYAEALATGSGGAIDVPALTTPASLTDTVLAADTIAIAAADVLIGTEFTGIGYGGSSKSYFASATCSTGVVWGVADVGASWDNQFSSGKGFGGCDTNKKFENTNFGGSVLTCTPNCTNYGTLSNQVSSLRWKP
;
A
#
# COMPACT_ATOMS: atom_id res chain seq x y z
N MET A 1 -66.65 -27.69 -51.07
CA MET A 1 -66.31 -26.45 -50.35
C MET A 1 -66.60 -26.68 -48.88
N SER A 2 -65.58 -26.85 -48.03
CA SER A 2 -65.79 -26.83 -46.57
C SER A 2 -64.51 -26.32 -45.89
N LYS A 3 -64.67 -25.25 -45.12
CA LYS A 3 -63.66 -24.56 -44.32
C LYS A 3 -63.47 -25.33 -43.02
N SER A 4 -62.23 -25.55 -42.58
CA SER A 4 -61.96 -25.98 -41.20
C SER A 4 -61.19 -24.89 -40.48
N ASN A 5 -61.84 -24.43 -39.41
CA ASN A 5 -61.54 -23.26 -38.61
C ASN A 5 -60.29 -23.45 -37.74
N ALA A 6 -59.50 -22.38 -37.65
CA ALA A 6 -58.42 -22.21 -36.69
C ALA A 6 -59.01 -22.05 -35.27
N VAL A 7 -58.45 -22.78 -34.31
CA VAL A 7 -58.62 -22.49 -32.88
C VAL A 7 -57.27 -22.03 -32.34
N LEU A 8 -57.24 -20.77 -31.95
CA LEU A 8 -56.11 -20.06 -31.35
C LEU A 8 -56.06 -20.39 -29.86
N LEU A 9 -55.00 -21.06 -29.39
CA LEU A 9 -54.67 -21.16 -27.97
C LEU A 9 -53.48 -20.24 -27.68
N VAL A 10 -53.73 -19.14 -26.96
CA VAL A 10 -52.69 -18.24 -26.45
C VAL A 10 -52.38 -18.66 -25.02
N THR A 11 -51.22 -19.27 -24.79
CA THR A 11 -50.70 -19.57 -23.46
C THR A 11 -49.90 -18.38 -22.93
N LEU A 12 -50.41 -17.74 -21.87
CA LEU A 12 -49.73 -16.67 -21.15
C LEU A 12 -48.66 -17.27 -20.23
N PHE A 13 -47.38 -17.17 -20.58
CA PHE A 13 -46.27 -17.43 -19.65
C PHE A 13 -45.92 -16.13 -18.93
N ALA A 14 -46.30 -16.01 -17.65
CA ALA A 14 -45.83 -14.95 -16.77
C ALA A 14 -44.38 -15.27 -16.34
N ALA A 15 -43.41 -14.61 -16.97
CA ALA A 15 -42.00 -14.70 -16.58
C ALA A 15 -41.76 -13.83 -15.33
N ALA A 16 -41.58 -14.45 -14.17
CA ALA A 16 -41.10 -13.79 -12.96
C ALA A 16 -39.60 -13.46 -13.13
N ALA A 17 -39.27 -12.20 -13.41
CA ALA A 17 -37.90 -11.73 -13.47
C ALA A 17 -37.35 -11.59 -12.04
N LEU A 18 -36.45 -12.49 -11.64
CA LEU A 18 -35.63 -12.35 -10.44
C LEU A 18 -34.64 -11.21 -10.65
N ILE A 19 -34.87 -10.09 -9.98
CA ILE A 19 -33.96 -8.94 -9.97
C ILE A 19 -32.81 -9.31 -9.03
N MET A 20 -31.71 -9.86 -9.56
CA MET A 20 -30.47 -9.98 -8.80
C MET A 20 -29.92 -8.57 -8.55
N SER A 21 -30.04 -8.10 -7.31
CA SER A 21 -29.38 -6.88 -6.84
C SER A 21 -27.87 -7.07 -6.95
N VAL A 22 -27.24 -6.43 -7.95
CA VAL A 22 -25.79 -6.28 -8.03
C VAL A 22 -25.35 -5.39 -6.88
N VAL A 23 -24.95 -6.01 -5.76
CA VAL A 23 -24.20 -5.30 -4.73
C VAL A 23 -22.91 -4.83 -5.40
N PRO A 24 -22.59 -3.52 -5.44
CA PRO A 24 -21.31 -3.08 -5.94
C PRO A 24 -20.23 -3.76 -5.10
N ALA A 25 -19.38 -4.56 -5.73
CA ALA A 25 -18.19 -5.06 -5.07
C ALA A 25 -17.40 -3.83 -4.61
N ALA A 26 -17.24 -3.65 -3.30
CA ALA A 26 -16.28 -2.68 -2.79
C ALA A 26 -14.97 -2.94 -3.50
N ALA A 27 -14.37 -1.90 -4.11
CA ALA A 27 -13.09 -2.05 -4.80
C ALA A 27 -12.11 -2.71 -3.83
N ALA A 28 -11.58 -3.87 -4.21
CA ALA A 28 -10.63 -4.59 -3.37
C ALA A 28 -9.43 -3.67 -3.07
N SER A 29 -9.04 -3.57 -1.81
CA SER A 29 -7.82 -2.87 -1.41
C SER A 29 -6.61 -3.47 -2.11
N SER A 30 -5.75 -2.63 -2.69
CA SER A 30 -4.53 -3.05 -3.41
C SER A 30 -3.29 -2.88 -2.54
N ASN A 31 -2.31 -3.78 -2.67
CA ASN A 31 -1.03 -3.69 -1.95
C ASN A 31 0.10 -3.41 -2.94
N CYS A 32 0.67 -2.22 -2.90
CA CYS A 32 1.64 -1.76 -3.88
C CYS A 32 3.06 -1.79 -3.32
N ALA A 33 4.01 -2.17 -4.15
CA ALA A 33 5.43 -2.17 -3.81
C ALA A 33 6.16 -1.11 -4.65
N VAL A 34 7.04 -0.36 -4.01
CA VAL A 34 7.87 0.66 -4.64
C VAL A 34 9.32 0.44 -4.23
N LEU A 35 10.22 0.53 -5.21
CA LEU A 35 11.65 0.61 -4.97
C LEU A 35 12.09 2.07 -4.88
N LEU A 36 12.82 2.40 -3.82
CA LEU A 36 13.48 3.68 -3.63
C LEU A 36 14.89 3.62 -4.23
N VAL A 37 15.07 4.30 -5.36
CA VAL A 37 16.38 4.45 -6.00
C VAL A 37 17.04 5.72 -5.45
N PRO A 38 18.23 5.62 -4.81
CA PRO A 38 18.97 6.80 -4.34
C PRO A 38 19.20 7.83 -5.45
N GLY A 39 18.82 9.07 -5.19
CA GLY A 39 19.12 10.22 -6.04
C GLY A 39 20.19 11.10 -5.41
N SER A 40 19.78 12.28 -4.96
CA SER A 40 20.66 13.25 -4.30
C SER A 40 20.64 13.10 -2.77
N VAL A 41 21.53 13.83 -2.09
CA VAL A 41 21.48 14.01 -0.63
C VAL A 41 21.10 15.46 -0.36
N ASP A 42 20.11 15.67 0.50
CA ASP A 42 19.65 17.01 0.86
C ASP A 42 20.50 17.64 1.98
N PRO A 43 20.32 18.94 2.31
CA PRO A 43 21.11 19.61 3.34
C PRO A 43 20.98 19.02 4.76
N SER A 44 19.97 18.20 5.03
CA SER A 44 19.83 17.47 6.29
C SER A 44 20.61 16.14 6.32
N GLY A 45 21.23 15.76 5.21
CA GLY A 45 21.93 14.49 5.03
C GLY A 45 21.03 13.33 4.65
N ALA A 46 19.74 13.58 4.33
CA ALA A 46 18.83 12.53 3.89
C ALA A 46 19.04 12.21 2.40
N ILE A 47 19.03 10.92 2.08
CA ILE A 47 18.99 10.41 0.70
C ILE A 47 17.60 10.70 0.15
N LEU A 48 17.52 11.57 -0.86
CA LEU A 48 16.31 11.79 -1.63
C LEU A 48 16.19 10.69 -2.67
N ALA A 49 15.19 9.84 -2.52
CA ALA A 49 14.93 8.73 -3.41
C ALA A 49 13.92 9.11 -4.50
N THR A 50 14.14 8.56 -5.69
CA THR A 50 13.10 8.47 -6.73
C THR A 50 12.37 7.15 -6.57
N GLU A 51 11.05 7.20 -6.70
CA GLU A 51 10.18 6.02 -6.64
C GLU A 51 10.14 5.29 -7.99
N VAL A 52 10.35 3.97 -7.96
CA VAL A 52 10.11 3.07 -9.08
C VAL A 52 8.99 2.12 -8.69
N ASP A 53 7.85 2.23 -9.37
CA ASP A 53 6.70 1.35 -9.14
C ASP A 53 7.02 -0.10 -9.54
N LEU A 54 6.89 -1.01 -8.59
CA LEU A 54 7.04 -2.45 -8.81
C LEU A 54 5.69 -3.17 -9.00
N GLY A 55 4.58 -2.42 -8.95
CA GLY A 55 3.23 -2.93 -9.16
C GLY A 55 2.38 -3.03 -7.90
N CYS A 56 1.11 -3.39 -8.10
CA CYS A 56 0.11 -3.55 -7.05
C CYS A 56 -0.52 -4.93 -7.11
N TYR A 57 -0.70 -5.53 -5.94
CA TYR A 57 -0.97 -6.94 -5.78
C TYR A 57 -2.22 -7.17 -4.92
N PRO A 58 -2.97 -8.27 -5.16
CA PRO A 58 -4.15 -8.62 -4.36
C PRO A 58 -3.82 -8.89 -2.89
N THR A 59 -2.62 -9.39 -2.59
CA THR A 59 -2.22 -9.74 -1.22
C THR A 59 -1.03 -8.93 -0.74
N TYR A 60 -0.96 -8.70 0.56
CA TYR A 60 0.16 -7.98 1.16
C TYR A 60 1.46 -8.78 1.06
N ALA A 61 1.41 -10.10 1.26
CA ALA A 61 2.55 -11.00 1.12
C ALA A 61 3.20 -10.93 -0.28
N GLU A 62 2.39 -10.89 -1.34
CA GLU A 62 2.90 -10.81 -2.72
C GLU A 62 3.60 -9.46 -3.02
N ALA A 63 3.06 -8.36 -2.50
CA ALA A 63 3.73 -7.06 -2.58
C ALA A 63 5.08 -7.07 -1.84
N LEU A 64 5.14 -7.71 -0.67
CA LEU A 64 6.37 -7.86 0.10
C LEU A 64 7.42 -8.72 -0.61
N ALA A 65 7.00 -9.86 -1.15
CA ALA A 65 7.87 -10.74 -1.92
C ALA A 65 8.42 -10.01 -3.16
N THR A 66 7.57 -9.28 -3.89
CA THR A 66 8.00 -8.50 -5.06
C THR A 66 9.02 -7.44 -4.67
N GLY A 67 8.70 -6.59 -3.68
CA GLY A 67 9.54 -5.46 -3.31
C GLY A 67 10.88 -5.86 -2.72
N SER A 68 10.96 -7.02 -2.06
CA SER A 68 12.20 -7.55 -1.49
C SER A 68 13.00 -8.43 -2.47
N GLY A 69 12.57 -8.56 -3.72
CA GLY A 69 13.19 -9.48 -4.68
C GLY A 69 13.10 -10.96 -4.25
N GLY A 70 12.06 -11.31 -3.48
CA GLY A 70 11.81 -12.65 -2.95
C GLY A 70 12.45 -12.94 -1.60
N ALA A 71 13.12 -11.96 -0.97
CA ALA A 71 13.76 -12.19 0.32
C ALA A 71 12.76 -12.30 1.48
N ILE A 72 11.63 -11.59 1.41
CA ILE A 72 10.54 -11.69 2.40
C ILE A 72 9.53 -12.73 1.90
N ASP A 73 9.54 -13.92 2.50
CA ASP A 73 8.64 -15.04 2.20
C ASP A 73 7.71 -15.34 3.38
N VAL A 74 6.72 -14.45 3.56
CA VAL A 74 5.73 -14.56 4.65
C VAL A 74 4.46 -15.28 4.17
N PRO A 75 3.70 -15.93 5.06
CA PRO A 75 2.47 -16.61 4.68
C PRO A 75 1.49 -15.70 3.92
N ALA A 76 0.74 -16.25 2.96
CA ALA A 76 -0.20 -15.49 2.11
C ALA A 76 -1.29 -14.73 2.91
N LEU A 77 -1.62 -15.20 4.12
CA LEU A 77 -2.59 -14.57 5.02
C LEU A 77 -1.97 -13.47 5.91
N THR A 78 -0.70 -13.11 5.69
CA THR A 78 -0.03 -12.06 6.45
C THR A 78 -0.77 -10.74 6.28
N THR A 79 -1.07 -10.11 7.41
CA THR A 79 -1.74 -8.82 7.46
C THR A 79 -0.76 -7.72 7.88
N PRO A 80 -1.05 -6.44 7.57
CA PRO A 80 -0.29 -5.33 8.10
C PRO A 80 -0.16 -5.33 9.63
N ALA A 81 -1.19 -5.78 10.34
CA ALA A 81 -1.19 -5.87 11.80
C ALA A 81 -0.22 -6.95 12.32
N SER A 82 -0.11 -8.09 11.63
CA SER A 82 0.74 -9.21 12.04
C SER A 82 2.20 -9.06 11.64
N LEU A 83 2.53 -8.22 10.65
CA LEU A 83 3.91 -8.02 10.22
C LEU A 83 4.68 -7.13 11.21
N THR A 84 5.84 -7.59 11.69
CA THR A 84 6.76 -6.85 12.56
C THR A 84 8.20 -7.08 12.12
N ASP A 85 9.15 -6.27 12.58
CA ASP A 85 10.58 -6.53 12.32
C ASP A 85 11.03 -7.90 12.86
N THR A 86 10.42 -8.40 13.94
CA THR A 86 10.70 -9.76 14.44
C THR A 86 10.24 -10.83 13.46
N VAL A 87 9.06 -10.67 12.86
CA VAL A 87 8.56 -11.58 11.82
C VAL A 87 9.47 -11.49 10.58
N LEU A 88 9.81 -10.28 10.14
CA LEU A 88 10.73 -10.09 9.02
C LEU A 88 12.09 -10.73 9.29
N ALA A 89 12.68 -10.55 10.46
CA ALA A 89 13.97 -11.16 10.80
C ALA A 89 13.93 -12.71 10.83
N ALA A 90 12.77 -13.31 11.14
CA ALA A 90 12.60 -14.76 11.15
C ALA A 90 12.34 -15.34 9.75
N ASP A 91 11.58 -14.62 8.93
CA ASP A 91 11.09 -15.09 7.63
C ASP A 91 11.89 -14.53 6.43
N THR A 92 12.89 -13.67 6.66
CA THR A 92 13.76 -13.18 5.60
C THR A 92 14.80 -14.24 5.24
N ILE A 93 14.79 -14.66 3.98
CA ILE A 93 15.82 -15.54 3.43
C ILE A 93 17.01 -14.67 3.02
N ALA A 94 18.22 -15.12 3.34
CA ALA A 94 19.43 -14.43 2.94
C ALA A 94 19.62 -14.51 1.41
N ILE A 95 19.24 -13.44 0.71
CA ILE A 95 19.47 -13.27 -0.73
C ILE A 95 20.49 -12.15 -0.92
N ALA A 96 21.50 -12.38 -1.77
CA ALA A 96 22.46 -11.34 -2.12
C ALA A 96 21.75 -10.20 -2.86
N ALA A 97 21.93 -8.97 -2.38
CA ALA A 97 21.35 -7.74 -2.94
C ALA A 97 19.82 -7.58 -2.84
N ALA A 98 19.19 -8.17 -1.81
CA ALA A 98 17.77 -7.90 -1.53
C ALA A 98 17.54 -6.46 -1.04
N ASP A 99 16.44 -5.86 -1.49
CA ASP A 99 15.96 -4.59 -0.95
C ASP A 99 15.20 -4.81 0.37
N VAL A 100 15.30 -3.83 1.25
CA VAL A 100 14.78 -3.87 2.61
C VAL A 100 13.48 -3.08 2.67
N LEU A 101 12.42 -3.65 3.27
CA LEU A 101 11.23 -2.90 3.63
C LEU A 101 11.59 -1.86 4.70
N ILE A 102 11.41 -0.57 4.41
CA ILE A 102 11.68 0.52 5.37
C ILE A 102 10.40 1.18 5.90
N GLY A 103 9.29 1.01 5.19
CA GLY A 103 8.00 1.49 5.65
C GLY A 103 6.83 1.07 4.76
N THR A 104 5.64 1.09 5.32
CA THR A 104 4.39 0.92 4.58
C THR A 104 3.38 1.99 5.01
N GLU A 105 2.79 2.66 4.04
CA GLU A 105 1.70 3.61 4.21
C GLU A 105 0.36 2.98 3.83
N PHE A 106 -0.71 3.37 4.52
CA PHE A 106 -2.05 2.80 4.31
C PHE A 106 -3.08 3.91 4.14
N THR A 107 -4.04 3.70 3.26
CA THR A 107 -5.11 4.69 3.02
C THR A 107 -6.14 4.73 4.14
N GLY A 108 -6.34 3.62 4.85
CA GLY A 108 -7.22 3.54 6.01
C GLY A 108 -6.49 3.72 7.33
N ILE A 109 -7.26 3.96 8.40
CA ILE A 109 -6.78 3.87 9.78
C ILE A 109 -6.53 2.40 10.18
N GLY A 110 -5.76 2.18 11.23
CA GLY A 110 -5.48 0.85 11.77
C GLY A 110 -4.74 -0.07 10.79
N TYR A 111 -3.97 0.51 9.87
CA TYR A 111 -3.28 -0.21 8.79
C TYR A 111 -4.22 -0.89 7.78
N GLY A 112 -5.43 -0.35 7.61
CA GLY A 112 -6.43 -0.85 6.66
C GLY A 112 -6.40 -0.15 5.31
N GLY A 113 -7.20 -0.64 4.37
CA GLY A 113 -7.30 -0.07 3.02
C GLY A 113 -6.14 -0.50 2.10
N SER A 114 -5.93 0.25 1.03
CA SER A 114 -4.80 0.01 0.12
C SER A 114 -3.49 0.39 0.78
N SER A 115 -2.40 -0.27 0.40
CA SER A 115 -1.07 -0.06 0.97
C SER A 115 -0.04 0.32 -0.09
N LYS A 116 0.97 1.08 0.33
CA LYS A 116 2.17 1.39 -0.44
C LYS A 116 3.40 1.10 0.41
N SER A 117 4.11 0.03 0.07
CA SER A 117 5.32 -0.44 0.74
C SER A 117 6.56 0.07 0.03
N TYR A 118 7.47 0.65 0.80
CA TYR A 118 8.70 1.27 0.32
C TYR A 118 9.88 0.37 0.65
N PHE A 119 10.57 -0.05 -0.41
CA PHE A 119 11.76 -0.88 -0.35
C PHE A 119 12.98 -0.04 -0.71
N ALA A 120 14.08 -0.24 0.00
CA ALA A 120 15.30 0.51 -0.22
C ALA A 120 16.53 -0.39 -0.15
N SER A 121 17.61 0.04 -0.78
CA SER A 121 18.85 -0.74 -0.85
C SER A 121 19.57 -0.92 0.50
N ALA A 122 19.10 -0.25 1.57
CA ALA A 122 19.66 -0.35 2.92
C ALA A 122 18.64 0.01 4.01
N THR A 123 18.77 -0.64 5.18
CA THR A 123 18.10 -0.27 6.44
C THR A 123 18.44 1.16 6.86
N CYS A 124 17.56 1.81 7.63
CA CYS A 124 17.93 3.04 8.32
C CYS A 124 19.03 2.75 9.35
N SER A 125 19.98 3.67 9.48
CA SER A 125 21.05 3.62 10.47
C SER A 125 21.61 5.02 10.71
N THR A 126 22.54 5.19 11.65
CA THR A 126 23.26 6.46 11.80
C THR A 126 23.94 6.83 10.48
N GLY A 127 23.45 7.88 9.81
CA GLY A 127 23.93 8.33 8.51
C GLY A 127 23.18 7.75 7.29
N VAL A 128 22.21 6.86 7.49
CA VAL A 128 21.30 6.37 6.44
C VAL A 128 19.87 6.80 6.78
N VAL A 129 19.43 7.86 6.11
CA VAL A 129 18.10 8.45 6.22
C VAL A 129 17.51 8.50 4.82
N TRP A 130 16.28 8.01 4.66
CA TRP A 130 15.59 7.99 3.38
C TRP A 130 14.50 9.05 3.34
N GLY A 131 14.32 9.69 2.18
CA GLY A 131 13.28 10.68 1.96
C GLY A 131 12.64 10.52 0.58
N VAL A 132 11.32 10.66 0.55
CA VAL A 132 10.50 10.77 -0.65
C VAL A 132 9.89 12.16 -0.65
N ALA A 133 10.36 13.03 -1.55
CA ALA A 133 9.96 14.44 -1.59
C ALA A 133 8.57 14.65 -2.19
N ASP A 134 8.05 13.69 -2.95
CA ASP A 134 6.72 13.70 -3.54
C ASP A 134 6.26 12.24 -3.66
N VAL A 135 5.13 11.88 -3.03
CA VAL A 135 4.59 10.51 -3.04
C VAL A 135 3.89 10.15 -4.36
N GLY A 136 3.77 11.11 -5.27
CA GLY A 136 3.14 10.98 -6.58
C GLY A 136 1.63 11.19 -6.55
N ALA A 137 1.09 11.71 -7.66
CA ALA A 137 -0.29 12.16 -7.76
C ALA A 137 -1.35 11.09 -7.41
N SER A 138 -1.08 9.80 -7.64
CA SER A 138 -2.01 8.71 -7.31
C SER A 138 -2.12 8.43 -5.80
N TRP A 139 -1.16 8.91 -5.02
CA TRP A 139 -1.04 8.65 -3.58
C TRP A 139 -1.06 9.91 -2.72
N ASP A 140 -0.91 11.07 -3.37
CA ASP A 140 -1.07 12.38 -2.76
C ASP A 140 -2.39 12.47 -2.01
N ASN A 141 -2.32 12.90 -0.74
CA ASN A 141 -3.50 13.10 0.11
C ASN A 141 -4.35 11.82 0.32
N GLN A 142 -3.75 10.62 0.27
CA GLN A 142 -4.48 9.36 0.49
C GLN A 142 -4.22 8.68 1.85
N PHE A 143 -3.07 8.94 2.48
CA PHE A 143 -2.62 8.13 3.63
C PHE A 143 -3.27 8.54 4.95
N SER A 144 -3.61 7.54 5.78
CA SER A 144 -4.24 7.72 7.10
C SER A 144 -3.60 6.89 8.22
N SER A 145 -2.70 5.95 7.92
CA SER A 145 -1.88 5.23 8.92
C SER A 145 -0.61 4.67 8.28
N GLY A 146 0.36 4.25 9.09
CA GLY A 146 1.63 3.75 8.57
C GLY A 146 2.53 3.07 9.58
N LYS A 147 3.49 2.30 9.06
CA LYS A 147 4.46 1.51 9.82
C LYS A 147 5.88 1.73 9.31
N GLY A 148 6.83 1.74 10.24
CA GLY A 148 8.27 1.73 9.94
C GLY A 148 8.85 0.32 10.16
N PHE A 149 9.90 0.00 9.41
CA PHE A 149 10.62 -1.28 9.45
C PHE A 149 12.11 -1.06 9.19
N GLY A 150 12.94 -2.10 9.34
CA GLY A 150 14.33 -2.07 8.88
C GLY A 150 15.17 -0.99 9.57
N GLY A 151 14.98 -0.82 10.89
CA GLY A 151 15.67 0.17 11.71
C GLY A 151 15.19 1.61 11.52
N CYS A 152 14.13 1.83 10.73
CA CYS A 152 13.52 3.15 10.52
C CYS A 152 12.53 3.48 11.65
N ASP A 153 13.06 3.55 12.87
CA ASP A 153 12.28 3.63 14.09
C ASP A 153 11.55 4.97 14.25
N THR A 154 11.95 6.00 13.51
CA THR A 154 11.26 7.28 13.43
C THR A 154 10.94 7.62 11.98
N ASN A 155 9.66 7.77 11.66
CA ASN A 155 9.23 8.20 10.33
C ASN A 155 8.26 9.39 10.38
N LYS A 156 8.46 10.32 9.45
CA LYS A 156 7.76 11.59 9.39
C LYS A 156 6.87 11.65 8.16
N LYS A 157 5.66 12.16 8.37
CA LYS A 157 4.65 12.43 7.33
C LYS A 157 4.50 13.93 7.22
N PHE A 158 4.58 14.46 6.01
CA PHE A 158 4.54 15.88 5.74
C PHE A 158 3.31 16.18 4.88
N GLU A 159 2.63 17.26 5.22
CA GLU A 159 1.43 17.72 4.53
C GLU A 159 1.73 18.07 3.06
N ASN A 160 2.83 18.77 2.80
CA ASN A 160 3.18 19.22 1.46
C ASN A 160 4.36 18.43 0.89
N THR A 161 4.52 18.51 -0.43
CA THR A 161 5.73 18.04 -1.10
C THR A 161 6.97 18.75 -0.56
N ASN A 162 8.14 18.17 -0.81
CA ASN A 162 9.44 18.68 -0.37
C ASN A 162 9.53 18.91 1.14
N PHE A 163 8.86 18.07 1.93
CA PHE A 163 8.90 18.05 3.40
C PHE A 163 8.35 19.33 4.04
N GLY A 164 7.40 19.99 3.39
CA GLY A 164 6.75 21.21 3.88
C GLY A 164 5.46 20.97 4.65
N GLY A 165 4.91 22.06 5.20
CA GLY A 165 3.60 22.06 5.88
C GLY A 165 3.62 21.40 7.26
N SER A 166 2.44 20.95 7.70
CA SER A 166 2.28 20.24 8.97
C SER A 166 3.04 18.91 8.96
N VAL A 167 3.54 18.49 10.14
CA VAL A 167 4.34 17.28 10.26
C VAL A 167 3.81 16.39 11.38
N LEU A 168 3.62 15.12 11.07
CA LEU A 168 3.39 14.06 12.03
C LEU A 168 4.65 13.18 12.14
N THR A 169 5.01 12.76 13.34
CA THR A 169 6.09 11.80 13.58
C THR A 169 5.53 10.52 14.19
N CYS A 170 5.85 9.38 13.60
CA CYS A 170 5.53 8.04 14.07
C CYS A 170 6.78 7.35 14.62
N THR A 171 6.61 6.58 15.70
CA THR A 171 7.73 5.88 16.37
C THR A 171 7.38 4.43 16.75
N PRO A 172 7.68 3.43 15.89
CA PRO A 172 7.79 3.53 14.44
C PRO A 172 6.42 3.55 13.73
N ASN A 173 5.33 3.33 14.47
CA ASN A 173 4.02 3.12 13.88
C ASN A 173 3.05 4.21 14.29
N CYS A 174 2.14 4.58 13.40
CA CYS A 174 0.94 5.33 13.74
C CYS A 174 -0.26 4.57 13.19
N THR A 175 -1.18 4.15 14.08
CA THR A 175 -2.47 3.56 13.67
C THR A 175 -3.41 4.60 13.08
N ASN A 176 -3.15 5.89 13.26
CA ASN A 176 -3.96 6.98 12.75
C ASN A 176 -3.10 8.25 12.60
N TYR A 177 -3.25 8.96 11.48
CA TYR A 177 -2.57 10.24 11.23
C TYR A 177 -3.29 11.46 11.82
N GLY A 178 -4.47 11.25 12.41
CA GLY A 178 -5.25 12.28 13.09
C GLY A 178 -5.64 13.37 12.11
N THR A 179 -5.27 14.61 12.42
CA THR A 179 -5.55 15.73 11.53
C THR A 179 -4.80 15.63 10.21
N LEU A 180 -3.71 14.87 10.11
CA LEU A 180 -2.93 14.73 8.88
C LEU A 180 -3.41 13.58 7.96
N SER A 181 -4.47 12.86 8.36
CA SER A 181 -5.08 11.84 7.49
C SER A 181 -5.59 12.46 6.19
N ASN A 182 -5.31 11.81 5.07
CA ASN A 182 -5.62 12.29 3.71
C ASN A 182 -4.98 13.65 3.36
N GLN A 183 -3.84 13.96 3.96
CA GLN A 183 -3.11 15.20 3.70
C GLN A 183 -1.62 14.99 3.43
N VAL A 184 -1.13 13.75 3.39
CA VAL A 184 0.31 13.46 3.28
C VAL A 184 0.78 13.50 1.83
N SER A 185 1.83 14.27 1.57
CA SER A 185 2.41 14.46 0.23
C SER A 185 3.92 14.15 0.17
N SER A 186 4.61 14.04 1.31
CA SER A 186 6.02 13.61 1.36
C SER A 186 6.38 12.89 2.67
N LEU A 187 7.47 12.12 2.65
CA LEU A 187 7.81 11.14 3.69
C LEU A 187 9.31 11.12 4.01
N ARG A 188 9.67 10.89 5.28
CA ARG A 188 11.06 10.56 5.67
C ARG A 188 11.12 9.42 6.67
N TRP A 189 12.16 8.61 6.56
CA TRP A 189 12.48 7.50 7.46
C TRP A 189 13.90 7.63 7.96
N LYS A 190 14.09 7.48 9.26
CA LYS A 190 15.38 7.52 9.93
C LYS A 190 15.35 6.57 11.15
N PRO A 191 16.50 6.27 11.76
CA PRO A 191 16.51 5.73 13.11
C PRO A 191 15.77 6.68 14.08
#